data_AF-M6AF17-F1
#
_entry.id   AF-M6AF17-F1
#
_cell.length_a   1.000
_cell.length_b   1.000
_cell.length_c   1.000
_cell.angle_alpha   90.00
_cell.angle_beta   90.00
_cell.angle_gamma   90.00
#
_symmetry.space_group_name_H-M   'P 1'
#
loop_
_entity.id
_entity.type
_entity.pdbx_description
1 polymer ?
#
loop_
_entity_poly.entity_id
_entity_poly.type
_entity_poly.pdbx_seq_one_letter_code
_entity_poly.pdbx_strand_id
1 'polypeptide(L)'
;MPPKPSTIKPELFLGDLSEKRFEEYKADDRLAVDCEMMGLNPRRDRLCVVQICDSSNNVSLVQIFPDQKEAPLLKSLFENSEIVKIFHFARMDSLFLRYRLGISLENVFCTKIASKLARTYTDKHGLKDLIKEFYDEVIDKKNQSSDWGKKILTKDQIEYASGDVKYLISLEQKLTEILVREGRDSLAREAFRCLPVFNQIDWLEMPSLFEH
;
A
#
# COMPACT_ATOMS: atom_id res chain seq x y z
N MET A 1 -26.03 5.15 -9.13
CA MET A 1 -24.85 4.27 -9.05
C MET A 1 -23.64 5.09 -9.45
N PRO A 2 -22.57 5.16 -8.64
CA PRO A 2 -21.30 5.67 -9.15
C PRO A 2 -20.89 4.80 -10.36
N PRO A 3 -20.26 5.39 -11.39
CA PRO A 3 -19.80 4.63 -12.53
C PRO A 3 -18.87 3.50 -12.06
N LYS A 4 -19.10 2.27 -12.55
CA LYS A 4 -18.11 1.20 -12.40
C LYS A 4 -16.80 1.73 -12.95
N PRO A 5 -15.69 1.72 -12.18
CA PRO A 5 -14.40 2.13 -12.70
C PRO A 5 -14.12 1.35 -13.98
N SER A 6 -13.65 2.04 -15.01
CA SER A 6 -13.28 1.45 -16.30
C SER A 6 -12.38 0.23 -16.10
N THR A 7 -12.37 -0.67 -17.08
CA THR A 7 -11.43 -1.81 -17.10
C THR A 7 -10.01 -1.28 -17.05
N ILE A 8 -9.44 -1.27 -15.84
CA ILE A 8 -8.05 -0.90 -15.58
C ILE A 8 -7.18 -1.88 -16.38
N LYS A 9 -6.34 -1.34 -17.26
CA LYS A 9 -5.26 -2.11 -17.87
C LYS A 9 -3.99 -1.77 -17.10
N PRO A 10 -3.58 -2.61 -16.14
CA PRO A 10 -2.35 -2.37 -15.41
C PRO A 10 -1.16 -2.45 -16.35
N GLU A 11 -0.20 -1.55 -16.17
CA GLU A 11 1.09 -1.55 -16.87
C GLU A 11 2.12 -2.30 -16.02
N LEU A 12 2.87 -3.20 -16.66
CA LEU A 12 3.91 -3.98 -15.99
C LEU A 12 5.27 -3.32 -16.21
N PHE A 13 6.02 -3.18 -15.11
CA PHE A 13 7.39 -2.70 -15.13
C PHE A 13 8.32 -3.73 -14.48
N LEU A 14 9.59 -3.73 -14.88
CA LEU A 14 10.61 -4.62 -14.34
C LEU A 14 11.69 -3.79 -13.64
N GLY A 15 11.90 -4.06 -12.37
CA GLY A 15 12.88 -3.41 -11.50
C GLY A 15 12.42 -2.04 -11.00
N ASP A 16 12.05 -1.13 -11.88
CA ASP A 16 11.65 0.23 -11.52
C ASP A 16 10.60 0.76 -12.51
N LEU A 17 10.04 1.93 -12.24
CA LEU A 17 9.15 2.65 -13.17
C LEU A 17 9.90 3.08 -14.44
N SER A 18 9.15 3.45 -15.47
CA SER A 18 9.71 4.27 -16.55
C SER A 18 9.74 5.74 -16.15
N GLU A 19 10.66 6.52 -16.73
CA GLU A 19 10.72 7.99 -16.55
C GLU A 19 9.37 8.67 -16.86
N LYS A 20 8.70 8.21 -17.93
CA LYS A 20 7.39 8.74 -18.30
C LYS A 20 6.36 8.51 -17.19
N ARG A 21 6.25 7.27 -16.69
CA ARG A 21 5.30 6.92 -15.63
C ARG A 21 5.64 7.60 -14.31
N PHE A 22 6.93 7.75 -14.02
CA PHE A 22 7.42 8.50 -12.87
C PHE A 22 6.95 9.97 -12.92
N GLU A 23 7.13 10.68 -14.04
CA GLU A 23 6.69 12.07 -14.16
C GLU A 23 5.16 12.22 -14.08
N GLU A 24 4.40 11.26 -14.61
CA GLU A 24 2.94 11.21 -14.44
C GLU A 24 2.53 11.09 -12.95
N TYR A 25 3.16 10.16 -12.21
CA TYR A 25 2.89 9.96 -10.79
C TYR A 25 3.39 11.08 -9.89
N LYS A 26 4.51 11.72 -10.27
CA LYS A 26 5.06 12.86 -9.55
C LYS A 26 4.17 14.10 -9.63
N ALA A 27 3.34 14.20 -10.66
CA ALA A 27 2.37 15.27 -10.83
C ALA A 27 1.07 15.06 -10.02
N ASP A 28 0.86 13.87 -9.44
CA ASP A 28 -0.28 13.56 -8.57
C ASP A 28 0.01 13.95 -7.11
N ASP A 29 -1.03 14.34 -6.36
CA ASP A 29 -0.90 14.69 -4.94
C ASP A 29 -0.98 13.45 -4.03
N ARG A 30 -1.43 12.31 -4.57
CA ARG A 30 -1.55 11.07 -3.81
C ARG A 30 -1.40 9.83 -4.70
N LEU A 31 -0.82 8.79 -4.12
CA LEU A 31 -0.64 7.50 -4.75
C LEU A 31 -1.12 6.41 -3.79
N ALA A 32 -1.98 5.53 -4.29
CA ALA A 32 -2.30 4.27 -3.63
C ALA A 32 -1.16 3.28 -3.87
N VAL A 33 -0.69 2.61 -2.82
CA VAL A 33 0.44 1.70 -2.88
C VAL A 33 0.13 0.44 -2.08
N ASP A 34 0.57 -0.69 -2.61
CA ASP A 34 0.61 -1.97 -1.91
C ASP A 34 1.89 -2.74 -2.32
N CYS A 35 2.24 -3.81 -1.60
CA CYS A 35 3.37 -4.65 -1.94
C CYS A 35 3.05 -6.15 -1.82
N GLU A 36 3.71 -6.95 -2.66
CA GLU A 36 3.67 -8.41 -2.57
C GLU A 36 5.06 -8.97 -2.29
N MET A 37 5.10 -9.99 -1.43
CA MET A 37 6.32 -10.60 -0.94
C MET A 37 6.25 -12.13 -1.06
N MET A 38 7.39 -12.82 -0.94
CA MET A 38 7.40 -14.29 -0.83
C MET A 38 6.79 -14.81 0.48
N GLY A 39 6.60 -13.94 1.46
CA GLY A 39 6.14 -14.23 2.81
C GLY A 39 6.36 -13.03 3.71
N LEU A 40 6.09 -13.18 5.01
CA LEU A 40 6.03 -12.06 5.96
C LEU A 40 7.31 -11.86 6.79
N ASN A 41 8.37 -12.64 6.56
CA ASN A 41 9.64 -12.47 7.25
C ASN A 41 10.58 -11.60 6.39
N PRO A 42 10.82 -10.32 6.72
CA PRO A 42 11.63 -9.41 5.90
C PRO A 42 13.12 -9.78 5.83
N ARG A 43 13.61 -10.72 6.65
CA ARG A 43 14.99 -11.23 6.58
C ARG A 43 15.09 -12.38 5.57
N ARG A 44 14.07 -13.24 5.52
CA ARG A 44 14.02 -14.42 4.63
C ARG A 44 13.35 -14.13 3.29
N ASP A 45 12.20 -13.50 3.32
CA ASP A 45 11.29 -13.34 2.18
C ASP A 45 11.61 -12.04 1.45
N ARG A 46 11.68 -12.09 0.11
CA ARG A 46 11.97 -10.90 -0.71
C ARG A 46 10.70 -10.12 -1.05
N LEU A 47 10.88 -8.83 -1.36
CA LEU A 47 9.89 -8.02 -2.06
C LEU A 47 9.81 -8.50 -3.52
N CYS A 48 8.60 -8.66 -4.03
CA CYS A 48 8.35 -9.21 -5.36
C CYS A 48 7.67 -8.22 -6.28
N VAL A 49 6.64 -7.52 -5.80
CA VAL A 49 5.88 -6.57 -6.61
C VAL A 49 5.56 -5.34 -5.77
N VAL A 50 5.69 -4.16 -6.38
CA VAL A 50 5.15 -2.90 -5.83
C VAL A 50 4.01 -2.48 -6.74
N GLN A 51 2.82 -2.28 -6.18
CA GLN A 51 1.66 -1.79 -6.91
C GLN A 51 1.47 -0.31 -6.66
N ILE A 52 1.16 0.46 -7.70
CA ILE A 52 0.87 1.89 -7.58
C ILE A 52 -0.38 2.21 -8.39
N CYS A 53 -1.28 3.00 -7.82
CA CYS A 53 -2.41 3.59 -8.52
C CYS A 53 -2.49 5.08 -8.24
N ASP A 54 -2.65 5.88 -9.28
CA ASP A 54 -2.86 7.32 -9.18
C ASP A 54 -4.35 7.70 -9.06
N SER A 55 -4.64 8.99 -8.92
CA SER A 55 -6.01 9.53 -8.85
C SER A 55 -6.82 9.33 -10.14
N SER A 56 -6.13 9.09 -11.26
CA SER A 56 -6.72 8.82 -12.58
C SER A 56 -7.00 7.33 -12.81
N ASN A 57 -6.78 6.47 -11.81
CA ASN A 57 -6.91 5.01 -11.87
C ASN A 57 -5.92 4.32 -12.84
N ASN A 58 -4.77 4.94 -13.13
CA ASN A 58 -3.68 4.27 -13.83
C ASN A 58 -2.91 3.38 -12.85
N VAL A 59 -2.91 2.08 -13.10
CA VAL A 59 -2.23 1.10 -12.27
C VAL A 59 -0.91 0.67 -12.88
N SER A 60 0.14 0.68 -12.08
CA SER A 60 1.46 0.12 -12.39
C SER A 60 1.78 -1.03 -11.44
N LEU A 61 2.27 -2.15 -11.96
CA LEU A 61 2.83 -3.24 -11.16
C LEU A 61 4.32 -3.35 -11.49
N VAL A 62 5.17 -3.01 -10.53
CA VAL A 62 6.63 -3.05 -10.67
C VAL A 62 7.15 -4.35 -10.08
N GLN A 63 7.58 -5.30 -10.92
CA GLN A 63 8.20 -6.55 -10.46
C GLN A 63 9.66 -6.32 -10.07
N ILE A 64 10.00 -6.59 -8.81
CA ILE A 64 11.34 -6.43 -8.25
C ILE A 64 12.16 -7.72 -8.46
N PHE A 65 13.38 -7.58 -8.96
CA PHE A 65 14.27 -8.72 -9.17
C PHE A 65 14.80 -9.30 -7.85
N PRO A 66 15.15 -10.62 -7.78
CA PRO A 66 15.51 -11.28 -6.53
C PRO A 66 16.59 -10.59 -5.68
N ASP A 67 17.65 -10.09 -6.31
CA ASP A 67 18.79 -9.48 -5.62
C ASP A 67 18.82 -7.95 -5.70
N GLN A 68 17.77 -7.35 -6.27
CA GLN A 68 17.69 -5.90 -6.42
C GLN A 68 17.61 -5.21 -5.06
N LYS A 69 18.42 -4.16 -4.88
CA LYS A 69 18.51 -3.36 -3.66
C LYS A 69 18.08 -1.91 -3.82
N GLU A 70 17.80 -1.50 -5.05
CA GLU A 70 17.60 -0.10 -5.41
C GLU A 70 16.51 -0.01 -6.47
N ALA A 71 15.64 0.97 -6.34
CA ALA A 71 14.68 1.40 -7.37
C ALA A 71 14.60 2.94 -7.27
N PRO A 72 15.54 3.67 -7.91
CA PRO A 72 15.67 5.11 -7.73
C PRO A 72 14.40 5.93 -8.01
N LEU A 73 13.59 5.56 -9.00
CA LEU A 73 12.37 6.31 -9.32
C LEU A 73 11.26 6.04 -8.30
N LEU A 74 11.06 4.77 -7.92
CA LEU A 74 10.20 4.43 -6.77
C LEU A 74 10.65 5.15 -5.49
N LYS A 75 11.95 5.15 -5.21
CA LYS A 75 12.52 5.84 -4.05
C LYS A 75 12.19 7.33 -4.09
N SER A 76 12.43 7.99 -5.21
CA SER A 76 12.15 9.41 -5.36
C SER A 76 10.66 9.75 -5.18
N LEU A 77 9.73 8.89 -5.61
CA LEU A 77 8.29 9.12 -5.36
C LEU A 77 7.93 8.91 -3.89
N PHE A 78 8.42 7.83 -3.30
CA PHE A 78 7.97 7.39 -1.97
C PHE A 78 8.60 8.20 -0.84
N GLU A 79 9.78 8.79 -1.08
CA GLU A 79 10.44 9.73 -0.17
C GLU A 79 10.02 11.19 -0.42
N ASN A 80 9.14 11.49 -1.38
CA ASN A 80 8.64 12.84 -1.63
C ASN A 80 7.54 13.21 -0.60
N SER A 81 7.80 14.19 0.26
CA SER A 81 6.85 14.68 1.28
C SER A 81 5.57 15.27 0.70
N GLU A 82 5.57 15.77 -0.53
CA GLU A 82 4.42 16.44 -1.15
C GLU A 82 3.35 15.47 -1.66
N ILE A 83 3.70 14.18 -1.82
CA ILE A 83 2.80 13.15 -2.33
C ILE A 83 2.35 12.27 -1.16
N VAL A 84 1.05 12.10 -0.96
CA VAL A 84 0.53 11.18 0.05
C VAL A 84 0.61 9.73 -0.46
N LYS A 85 1.29 8.83 0.26
CA LYS A 85 1.29 7.39 -0.07
C LYS A 85 0.26 6.67 0.79
N ILE A 86 -0.75 6.10 0.15
CA ILE A 86 -1.91 5.49 0.79
C ILE A 86 -1.80 3.98 0.73
N PHE A 87 -1.72 3.34 1.89
CA PHE A 87 -1.61 1.89 2.02
C PHE A 87 -2.80 1.32 2.81
N HIS A 88 -3.02 0.01 2.70
CA HIS A 88 -3.81 -0.74 3.67
C HIS A 88 -2.91 -1.63 4.52
N PHE A 89 -2.63 -1.20 5.77
CA PHE A 89 -1.68 -1.85 6.68
C PHE A 89 -0.19 -1.62 6.33
N ALA A 90 0.17 -0.35 6.09
CA ALA A 90 1.50 0.12 5.71
C ALA A 90 2.71 -0.42 6.52
N ARG A 91 2.51 -0.95 7.74
CA ARG A 91 3.60 -1.41 8.62
C ARG A 91 4.46 -2.49 7.94
N MET A 92 3.83 -3.42 7.22
CA MET A 92 4.57 -4.49 6.54
C MET A 92 5.25 -3.98 5.27
N ASP A 93 4.54 -3.20 4.45
CA ASP A 93 5.05 -2.65 3.20
C ASP A 93 6.25 -1.73 3.46
N SER A 94 6.11 -0.83 4.43
CA SER A 94 7.18 0.10 4.84
C SER A 94 8.44 -0.64 5.30
N LEU A 95 8.28 -1.75 6.03
CA LEU A 95 9.38 -2.58 6.48
C LEU A 95 10.14 -3.19 5.29
N PHE A 96 9.42 -3.79 4.34
CA PHE A 96 10.03 -4.38 3.16
C PHE A 96 10.66 -3.33 2.24
N LEU A 97 10.00 -2.21 1.98
CA LEU A 97 10.55 -1.12 1.18
C LEU A 97 11.86 -0.57 1.79
N ARG A 98 11.90 -0.39 3.11
CA ARG A 98 13.10 0.08 3.82
C ARG A 98 14.26 -0.90 3.73
N TYR A 99 14.03 -2.18 4.05
CA TYR A 99 15.13 -3.15 4.20
C TYR A 99 15.45 -3.92 2.92
N ARG A 100 14.57 -3.93 1.91
CA ARG A 100 14.82 -4.56 0.60
C ARG A 100 15.27 -3.57 -0.47
N LEU A 101 14.75 -2.34 -0.47
CA LEU A 101 15.05 -1.33 -1.49
C LEU A 101 15.67 -0.03 -0.95
N GLY A 102 15.90 0.08 0.37
CA GLY A 102 16.47 1.28 0.96
C GLY A 102 15.55 2.51 0.87
N ILE A 103 14.24 2.31 0.79
CA ILE A 103 13.23 3.38 0.64
C ILE A 103 12.60 3.70 2.00
N SER A 104 12.70 4.95 2.44
CA SER A 104 12.07 5.43 3.68
C SER A 104 10.82 6.25 3.38
N LEU A 105 9.64 5.62 3.49
CA LEU A 105 8.36 6.28 3.20
C LEU A 105 8.20 7.61 3.96
N GLU A 106 7.83 8.66 3.23
CA GLU A 106 7.37 9.93 3.78
C GLU A 106 5.86 10.13 3.52
N ASN A 107 5.19 11.02 4.25
CA ASN A 107 3.77 11.38 4.04
C ASN A 107 2.83 10.18 3.75
N VAL A 108 2.68 9.29 4.74
CA VAL A 108 1.89 8.06 4.61
C VAL A 108 0.49 8.23 5.20
N PHE A 109 -0.52 7.67 4.53
CA PHE A 109 -1.84 7.41 5.08
C PHE A 109 -2.09 5.89 5.16
N CYS A 110 -2.45 5.37 6.33
CA CYS A 110 -2.74 3.95 6.50
C CYS A 110 -4.24 3.73 6.75
N THR A 111 -4.94 3.23 5.75
CA THR A 111 -6.40 3.01 5.81
C THR A 111 -6.82 2.02 6.90
N LYS A 112 -5.97 1.05 7.27
CA LYS A 112 -6.27 0.11 8.36
C LYS A 112 -6.23 0.78 9.73
N ILE A 113 -5.24 1.65 9.97
CA ILE A 113 -5.15 2.44 11.21
C ILE A 113 -6.34 3.42 11.25
N ALA A 114 -6.58 4.15 10.15
CA ALA A 114 -7.72 5.06 10.04
C ALA A 114 -9.05 4.36 10.30
N SER A 115 -9.25 3.17 9.73
CA SER A 115 -10.45 2.35 9.93
C SER A 115 -10.63 1.92 11.38
N LYS A 116 -9.57 1.51 12.09
CA LYS A 116 -9.64 1.17 13.51
C LYS A 116 -10.08 2.36 14.38
N LEU A 117 -9.64 3.56 14.05
CA LEU A 117 -9.99 4.79 14.77
C LEU A 117 -11.39 5.32 14.38
N ALA A 118 -11.80 5.13 13.13
CA ALA A 118 -13.04 5.66 12.57
C ALA A 118 -14.25 4.73 12.78
N ARG A 119 -14.08 3.42 12.58
CA ARG A 119 -15.15 2.40 12.53
C ARG A 119 -15.19 1.57 13.81
N THR A 120 -15.37 2.22 14.96
CA THR A 120 -15.30 1.59 16.30
C THR A 120 -16.47 0.66 16.63
N TYR A 121 -17.45 0.50 15.73
CA TYR A 121 -18.58 -0.42 15.87
C TYR A 121 -18.31 -1.83 15.33
N THR A 122 -17.09 -2.10 14.85
CA THR A 122 -16.74 -3.39 14.26
C THR A 122 -15.26 -3.70 14.46
N ASP A 123 -14.91 -4.98 14.53
CA ASP A 123 -13.52 -5.45 14.53
C ASP A 123 -13.01 -5.79 13.11
N LYS A 124 -13.86 -5.63 12.08
CA LYS A 124 -13.55 -5.98 10.69
C LYS A 124 -12.88 -4.82 9.96
N HIS A 125 -11.55 -4.81 10.00
CA HIS A 125 -10.73 -3.76 9.37
C HIS A 125 -9.83 -4.25 8.23
N GLY A 126 -10.11 -5.41 7.64
CA GLY A 126 -9.40 -5.85 6.45
C GLY A 126 -9.89 -5.11 5.20
N LEU A 127 -9.03 -4.93 4.19
CA LEU A 127 -9.35 -4.20 2.95
C LEU A 127 -10.66 -4.68 2.31
N LYS A 128 -10.87 -6.00 2.22
CA LYS A 128 -12.11 -6.60 1.72
C LYS A 128 -13.35 -6.16 2.51
N ASP A 129 -13.25 -6.04 3.83
CA ASP A 129 -14.37 -5.62 4.66
C ASP A 129 -14.69 -4.14 4.44
N LEU A 130 -13.66 -3.29 4.33
CA LEU A 130 -13.82 -1.87 4.00
C LEU A 130 -14.48 -1.69 2.63
N ILE A 131 -13.99 -2.40 1.61
CA ILE A 131 -14.54 -2.32 0.25
C ILE A 131 -16.00 -2.79 0.25
N LYS A 132 -16.30 -3.90 0.95
CA LYS A 132 -17.67 -4.38 1.06
C LYS A 132 -18.59 -3.39 1.76
N GLU A 133 -18.15 -2.76 2.83
CA GLU A 133 -18.99 -1.80 3.57
C GLU A 133 -19.21 -0.49 2.79
N PHE A 134 -18.16 0.08 2.21
CA PHE A 134 -18.24 1.40 1.59
C PHE A 134 -18.71 1.40 0.13
N TYR A 135 -18.60 0.27 -0.57
CA TYR A 135 -18.91 0.16 -2.01
C TYR A 135 -19.84 -1.00 -2.35
N ASP A 136 -20.21 -1.85 -1.37
CA ASP A 136 -20.99 -3.08 -1.56
C ASP A 136 -20.32 -4.14 -2.48
N GLU A 137 -19.04 -3.95 -2.80
CA GLU A 137 -18.28 -4.82 -3.69
C GLU A 137 -17.57 -5.96 -2.96
N VAL A 138 -17.40 -7.09 -3.64
CA VAL A 138 -16.67 -8.26 -3.12
C VAL A 138 -15.40 -8.44 -3.93
N ILE A 139 -14.26 -8.31 -3.27
CA ILE A 139 -12.96 -8.63 -3.87
C ILE A 139 -12.58 -10.09 -3.60
N ASP A 140 -12.02 -10.74 -4.63
CA ASP A 140 -11.45 -12.08 -4.51
C ASP A 140 -10.07 -11.99 -3.84
N LYS A 141 -9.78 -12.90 -2.91
CA LYS A 141 -8.51 -12.99 -2.18
C LYS A 141 -7.68 -14.23 -2.50
N LYS A 142 -8.07 -15.01 -3.51
CA LYS A 142 -7.40 -16.28 -3.85
C LYS A 142 -5.90 -16.15 -4.12
N ASN A 143 -5.44 -15.01 -4.65
CA ASN A 143 -4.02 -14.81 -4.97
C ASN A 143 -3.18 -14.17 -3.87
N GLN A 144 -3.77 -13.85 -2.72
CA GLN A 144 -3.03 -13.33 -1.56
C GLN A 144 -1.90 -14.27 -1.14
N SER A 145 -2.13 -15.58 -1.21
CA SER A 145 -1.15 -16.63 -0.92
C SER A 145 -0.71 -17.34 -2.21
N SER A 146 -0.26 -16.57 -3.20
CA SER A 146 0.29 -17.10 -4.46
C SER A 146 1.82 -16.99 -4.53
N ASP A 147 2.44 -17.71 -5.46
CA ASP A 147 3.88 -17.57 -5.72
C ASP A 147 4.15 -16.27 -6.50
N TRP A 148 4.39 -15.19 -5.76
CA TRP A 148 4.80 -13.87 -6.27
C TRP A 148 6.24 -13.86 -6.78
N GLY A 149 6.99 -14.94 -6.56
CA GLY A 149 8.39 -15.06 -6.95
C GLY A 149 8.61 -15.31 -8.44
N LYS A 150 7.53 -15.57 -9.19
CA LYS A 150 7.56 -15.93 -10.61
C LYS A 150 8.16 -14.84 -11.48
N LYS A 151 8.85 -15.28 -12.54
CA LYS A 151 9.38 -14.39 -13.58
C LYS A 151 8.27 -13.64 -14.33
N ILE A 152 7.12 -14.28 -14.52
CA ILE A 152 5.96 -13.70 -15.21
C ILE A 152 4.75 -13.89 -14.30
N LEU A 153 4.09 -12.78 -13.94
CA LEU A 153 2.85 -12.82 -13.17
C LEU A 153 1.72 -13.42 -14.01
N THR A 154 0.85 -14.19 -13.37
CA THR A 154 -0.38 -14.68 -14.01
C THR A 154 -1.41 -13.57 -14.17
N LYS A 155 -2.39 -13.76 -15.06
CA LYS A 155 -3.51 -12.82 -15.20
C LYS A 155 -4.23 -12.58 -13.87
N ASP A 156 -4.46 -13.65 -13.11
CA ASP A 156 -5.17 -13.56 -11.83
C ASP A 156 -4.34 -12.84 -10.76
N GLN A 157 -3.01 -12.96 -10.77
CA GLN A 157 -2.12 -12.18 -9.90
C GLN A 157 -2.16 -10.69 -10.27
N ILE A 158 -2.14 -10.38 -11.57
CA ILE A 158 -2.23 -9.00 -12.06
C ILE A 158 -3.56 -8.36 -11.67
N GLU A 159 -4.68 -9.07 -11.85
CA GLU A 159 -6.02 -8.60 -11.49
C GLU A 159 -6.14 -8.39 -9.98
N TYR A 160 -5.66 -9.36 -9.17
CA TYR A 160 -5.63 -9.25 -7.72
C TYR A 160 -4.83 -8.03 -7.25
N ALA A 161 -3.58 -7.91 -7.69
CA ALA A 161 -2.66 -6.83 -7.29
C ALA A 161 -3.22 -5.44 -7.69
N SER A 162 -3.88 -5.35 -8.85
CA SER A 162 -4.52 -4.11 -9.28
C SER A 162 -5.74 -3.76 -8.41
N GLY A 163 -6.48 -4.76 -7.94
CA GLY A 163 -7.64 -4.59 -7.08
C GLY A 163 -7.31 -4.05 -5.69
N ASP A 164 -6.16 -4.42 -5.13
CA ASP A 164 -5.76 -4.02 -3.78
C ASP A 164 -5.40 -2.53 -3.65
N VAL A 165 -4.95 -1.88 -4.73
CA VAL A 165 -4.66 -0.43 -4.74
C VAL A 165 -5.83 0.44 -5.21
N LYS A 166 -6.74 -0.12 -6.01
CA LYS A 166 -7.80 0.62 -6.72
C LYS A 166 -8.70 1.47 -5.83
N TYR A 167 -9.03 0.98 -4.62
CA TYR A 167 -9.99 1.66 -3.74
C TYR A 167 -9.30 2.57 -2.70
N LEU A 168 -7.98 2.50 -2.55
CA LEU A 168 -7.30 3.11 -1.40
C LEU A 168 -7.46 4.63 -1.34
N ILE A 169 -7.36 5.33 -2.48
CA ILE A 169 -7.57 6.79 -2.54
C ILE A 169 -8.98 7.18 -2.07
N SER A 170 -10.00 6.48 -2.56
CA SER A 170 -11.38 6.79 -2.17
C SER A 170 -11.71 6.34 -0.74
N LEU A 171 -11.06 5.29 -0.24
CA LEU A 171 -11.14 4.87 1.16
C LEU A 171 -10.49 5.89 2.10
N GLU A 172 -9.35 6.47 1.71
CA GLU A 172 -8.70 7.57 2.44
C GLU A 172 -9.67 8.72 2.65
N GLN A 173 -10.31 9.22 1.59
CA GLN A 173 -11.30 10.30 1.68
C GLN A 173 -12.45 9.97 2.66
N LYS A 174 -13.10 8.81 2.50
CA LYS A 174 -14.22 8.38 3.37
C LYS A 174 -13.81 8.23 4.83
N LEU A 175 -12.63 7.66 5.08
CA LEU A 175 -12.14 7.45 6.43
C LEU A 175 -11.73 8.79 7.07
N THR A 176 -11.13 9.70 6.31
CA THR A 176 -10.79 11.06 6.76
C THR A 176 -12.04 11.83 7.19
N GLU A 177 -13.14 11.78 6.43
CA GLU A 177 -14.42 12.40 6.81
C GLU A 177 -14.91 11.91 8.18
N ILE A 178 -14.85 10.59 8.42
CA ILE A 178 -15.26 10.00 9.69
C ILE A 178 -14.30 10.39 10.80
N LEU A 179 -12.99 10.34 10.56
CA LEU A 179 -11.97 10.74 11.55
C LEU A 179 -12.15 12.20 11.99
N VAL A 180 -12.44 13.10 11.06
CA VAL A 180 -12.71 14.52 11.35
C VAL A 180 -14.00 14.65 12.15
N ARG A 181 -15.08 14.00 11.72
CA ARG A 181 -16.37 14.00 12.46
C ARG A 181 -16.21 13.54 13.90
N GLU A 182 -15.40 12.50 14.12
CA GLU A 182 -15.17 11.89 15.43
C GLU A 182 -14.06 12.57 16.24
N GLY A 183 -13.37 13.58 15.71
CA GLY A 183 -12.28 14.29 16.37
C GLY A 183 -10.99 13.47 16.55
N ARG A 184 -10.72 12.49 15.68
CA ARG A 184 -9.60 11.53 15.79
C ARG A 184 -8.55 11.66 14.67
N ASP A 185 -8.68 12.62 13.77
CA ASP A 185 -7.74 12.85 12.66
C ASP A 185 -6.30 13.12 13.13
N SER A 186 -6.13 13.98 14.15
CA SER A 186 -4.80 14.26 14.74
C SER A 186 -4.10 13.00 15.21
N LEU A 187 -4.81 12.14 15.96
CA LEU A 187 -4.28 10.88 16.46
C LEU A 187 -3.91 9.93 15.31
N ALA A 188 -4.72 9.88 14.25
CA ALA A 188 -4.40 9.07 13.07
C ALA A 188 -3.10 9.55 12.41
N ARG A 189 -2.92 10.86 12.21
CA ARG A 189 -1.69 11.44 11.64
C ARG A 189 -0.46 11.15 12.48
N GLU A 190 -0.57 11.25 13.80
CA GLU A 190 0.52 10.88 14.72
C GLU A 190 0.85 9.39 14.61
N ALA A 191 -0.17 8.52 14.58
CA ALA A 191 0.02 7.08 14.44
C ALA A 191 0.72 6.70 13.12
N PHE A 192 0.43 7.38 12.01
CA PHE A 192 1.11 7.15 10.74
C PHE A 192 2.62 7.48 10.82
N ARG A 193 2.98 8.56 11.54
CA ARG A 193 4.37 8.98 11.74
C ARG A 193 5.20 8.01 12.57
N CYS A 194 4.57 7.08 13.28
CA CYS A 194 5.27 6.03 14.04
C CYS A 194 5.80 4.89 13.16
N LEU A 195 5.45 4.81 11.87
CA LEU A 195 5.90 3.72 10.98
C LEU A 195 7.42 3.50 10.97
N PRO A 196 8.29 4.52 10.86
CA PRO A 196 9.74 4.31 10.90
C PRO A 196 10.24 3.72 12.23
N VAL A 197 9.54 3.98 13.34
CA VAL A 197 9.83 3.39 14.64
C VAL A 197 9.40 1.92 14.64
N PHE A 198 8.18 1.60 14.19
CA PHE A 198 7.71 0.22 14.07
C PHE A 198 8.58 -0.62 13.13
N ASN A 199 9.09 -0.05 12.04
CA ASN A 199 10.03 -0.75 11.16
C ASN A 199 11.31 -1.19 11.91
N GLN A 200 11.80 -0.38 12.84
CA GLN A 200 12.98 -0.74 13.64
C GLN A 200 12.63 -1.78 14.70
N ILE A 201 11.50 -1.62 15.38
CA ILE A 201 10.98 -2.57 16.37
C ILE A 201 10.79 -3.96 15.73
N ASP A 202 10.13 -4.02 14.57
CA ASP A 202 9.85 -5.26 13.84
C ASP A 202 11.14 -5.90 13.34
N TRP A 203 12.08 -5.09 12.84
CA TRP A 203 13.38 -5.60 12.42
C TRP A 203 14.16 -6.22 13.58
N LEU A 204 14.11 -5.61 14.76
CA LEU A 204 14.74 -6.12 15.98
C LEU A 204 13.96 -7.27 16.64
N GLU A 205 12.81 -7.69 16.08
CA GLU A 205 11.94 -8.73 16.61
C GLU A 205 11.45 -8.42 18.05
N MET A 206 11.12 -7.14 18.31
CA MET A 206 10.65 -6.65 19.62
C MET A 206 9.17 -6.19 19.63
N PRO A 207 8.20 -6.99 19.14
CA PRO A 207 6.84 -6.52 18.84
C PRO A 207 6.05 -6.01 20.06
N SER A 208 6.37 -6.49 21.27
CA SER A 208 5.71 -6.17 22.54
C SER A 208 6.39 -5.03 23.31
N LEU A 209 7.16 -4.16 22.65
CA LEU A 209 7.93 -3.09 23.30
C LEU A 209 7.10 -2.17 24.22
N PHE A 210 5.81 -2.01 23.92
CA PHE A 210 4.88 -1.17 24.69
C PHE A 210 3.97 -1.98 25.64
N GLU A 211 4.18 -3.29 25.77
CA GLU A 211 3.44 -4.18 26.67
C GLU A 211 4.26 -4.43 27.96
N HIS A 212 3.58 -4.80 29.05
CA HIS A 212 4.20 -5.12 30.35
C HIS A 212 4.78 -6.53 30.41
#